data_AF-A0A849WUQ1-F1
#
_entry.id   AF-A0A849WUQ1-F1
#
_cell.length_a   1.000
_cell.length_b   1.000
_cell.length_c   1.000
_cell.angle_alpha   90.00
_cell.angle_beta   90.00
_cell.angle_gamma   90.00
#
_symmetry.space_group_name_H-M   'P 1'
#
loop_
_entity.id
_entity.type
_entity.pdbx_description
1 polymer ?
#
loop_
_entity_poly.entity_id
_entity_poly.type
_entity_poly.pdbx_seq_one_letter_code
_entity_poly.pdbx_strand_id
1 'polypeptide(L)'
;EECDMTELNEFRQKLKSAAEKQGTKITFMPFIAKAVCIALKEFPELNAQLIEESGQPTEIVYKKYYNLGIAVDTEEGLTVPVLKDADCKGIWEISREIADLAQRARDKKLTPADFQEGTFTITNAGNIGGLLATPVINYPEVAIMGVHQMKKRPVVVGNEIRIRDIMYLSVSLDHRVVDGAVSARFMNRVVGLLQDPKVLLMELLGADF
;
A
#
# COMPACT_ATOMS: atom_id res chain seq x y z
N GLU A 1 2.27 -6.68 11.28
CA GLU A 1 1.03 -7.49 11.18
C GLU A 1 1.14 -8.68 10.24
N GLU A 2 0.44 -9.75 10.58
CA GLU A 2 0.19 -10.91 9.72
C GLU A 2 -1.13 -10.72 8.99
N CYS A 3 -1.18 -11.00 7.69
CA CYS A 3 -2.35 -10.86 6.85
C CYS A 3 -2.64 -12.17 6.11
N ASP A 4 -3.80 -12.78 6.38
CA ASP A 4 -4.28 -13.94 5.62
C ASP A 4 -4.83 -13.48 4.26
N MET A 5 -4.05 -13.69 3.20
CA MET A 5 -4.37 -13.29 1.84
C MET A 5 -5.09 -14.40 1.07
N THR A 6 -5.48 -15.52 1.69
CA THR A 6 -6.06 -16.67 0.96
C THR A 6 -7.28 -16.28 0.12
N GLU A 7 -8.28 -15.65 0.73
CA GLU A 7 -9.52 -15.30 0.03
C GLU A 7 -9.27 -14.26 -1.07
N LEU A 8 -8.43 -13.26 -0.79
CA LEU A 8 -8.04 -12.25 -1.79
C LEU A 8 -7.21 -12.86 -2.93
N ASN A 9 -6.35 -13.83 -2.66
CA ASN A 9 -5.59 -14.54 -3.68
C ASN A 9 -6.52 -15.35 -4.60
N GLU A 10 -7.48 -16.08 -4.03
CA GLU A 10 -8.50 -16.80 -4.80
C GLU A 10 -9.35 -15.85 -5.65
N PHE A 11 -9.79 -14.74 -5.06
CA PHE A 11 -10.56 -13.71 -5.76
C PHE A 11 -9.77 -13.13 -6.94
N ARG A 12 -8.52 -12.71 -6.70
CA ARG A 12 -7.62 -12.20 -7.74
C ARG A 12 -7.40 -13.21 -8.87
N GLN A 13 -7.27 -14.50 -8.56
CA GLN A 13 -7.10 -15.54 -9.59
C GLN A 13 -8.33 -15.64 -10.50
N LYS A 14 -9.55 -15.51 -9.95
CA LYS A 14 -10.79 -15.48 -10.73
C LYS A 14 -10.88 -14.25 -11.64
N LEU A 15 -10.22 -13.15 -11.28
CA LEU A 15 -10.20 -11.91 -12.06
C LEU A 15 -9.20 -11.90 -13.23
N LYS A 16 -8.32 -12.90 -13.38
CA LYS A 16 -7.27 -12.89 -14.42
C LYS A 16 -7.82 -12.66 -15.83
N SER A 17 -8.84 -13.42 -16.24
CA SER A 17 -9.43 -13.28 -17.57
C SER A 17 -10.14 -11.94 -17.78
N ALA A 18 -10.67 -11.33 -16.71
CA ALA A 18 -11.23 -9.99 -16.78
C ALA A 18 -10.12 -8.93 -16.92
N ALA A 19 -8.99 -9.11 -16.22
CA ALA A 19 -7.82 -8.24 -16.31
C ALA A 19 -7.24 -8.22 -17.73
N GLU A 20 -7.14 -9.38 -18.37
CA GLU A 20 -6.69 -9.51 -19.77
C GLU A 20 -7.59 -8.71 -20.72
N LYS A 21 -8.91 -8.79 -20.56
CA LYS A 21 -9.87 -7.97 -21.33
C LYS A 21 -9.73 -6.47 -21.07
N GLN A 22 -9.24 -6.09 -19.89
CA GLN A 22 -8.94 -4.71 -19.50
C GLN A 22 -7.52 -4.26 -19.90
N GLY A 23 -6.76 -5.11 -20.62
CA GLY A 23 -5.41 -4.80 -21.08
C GLY A 23 -4.38 -4.68 -19.96
N THR A 24 -4.59 -5.30 -18.81
CA THR A 24 -3.69 -5.21 -17.65
C THR A 24 -3.48 -6.55 -16.95
N LYS A 25 -2.47 -6.63 -16.09
CA LYS A 25 -2.23 -7.77 -15.21
C LYS A 25 -2.68 -7.41 -13.80
N ILE A 26 -3.54 -8.25 -13.22
CA ILE A 26 -4.00 -8.03 -11.85
C ILE A 26 -3.00 -8.62 -10.84
N THR A 27 -2.36 -7.73 -10.07
CA THR A 27 -1.48 -8.09 -8.94
C THR A 27 -2.19 -7.84 -7.61
N PHE A 28 -1.49 -7.98 -6.47
CA PHE A 28 -2.05 -7.57 -5.17
C PHE A 28 -1.98 -6.06 -4.93
N MET A 29 -1.05 -5.36 -5.59
CA MET A 29 -0.78 -3.95 -5.32
C MET A 29 -2.00 -3.03 -5.49
N PRO A 30 -2.88 -3.20 -6.49
CA PRO A 30 -4.09 -2.38 -6.58
C PRO A 30 -5.05 -2.53 -5.40
N PHE A 31 -5.18 -3.74 -4.85
CA PHE A 31 -6.00 -3.98 -3.66
C PHE A 31 -5.36 -3.37 -2.41
N ILE A 32 -4.05 -3.52 -2.26
CA ILE A 32 -3.28 -2.93 -1.16
C ILE A 32 -3.37 -1.40 -1.22
N ALA A 33 -3.19 -0.79 -2.38
CA ALA A 33 -3.31 0.65 -2.57
C ALA A 33 -4.71 1.16 -2.15
N LYS A 34 -5.79 0.50 -2.59
CA LYS A 34 -7.15 0.90 -2.18
C LYS A 34 -7.40 0.69 -0.69
N ALA A 35 -6.95 -0.42 -0.11
CA ALA A 35 -7.06 -0.67 1.33
C ALA A 35 -6.32 0.40 2.15
N VAL A 36 -5.12 0.80 1.71
CA VAL A 36 -4.35 1.89 2.30
C VAL A 36 -5.09 3.22 2.16
N CYS A 37 -5.62 3.58 0.99
CA CYS A 37 -6.39 4.81 0.83
C CYS A 37 -7.62 4.89 1.75
N ILE A 38 -8.36 3.78 1.89
CA ILE A 38 -9.51 3.70 2.82
C ILE A 38 -9.02 3.94 4.26
N ALA A 39 -7.97 3.24 4.69
CA ALA A 39 -7.43 3.41 6.02
C ALA A 39 -6.86 4.82 6.25
N LEU A 40 -6.17 5.43 5.28
CA LEU A 40 -5.64 6.79 5.41
C LEU A 40 -6.75 7.84 5.57
N LYS A 41 -7.94 7.61 5.00
CA LYS A 41 -9.12 8.48 5.23
C LYS A 41 -9.62 8.40 6.68
N GLU A 42 -9.51 7.24 7.31
CA GLU A 42 -9.89 7.02 8.72
C GLU A 42 -8.79 7.47 9.71
N PHE A 43 -7.53 7.45 9.27
CA PHE A 43 -6.34 7.79 10.07
C PHE A 43 -5.48 8.86 9.36
N PRO A 44 -5.98 10.10 9.27
CA PRO A 44 -5.34 11.16 8.48
C PRO A 44 -3.96 11.57 8.98
N GLU A 45 -3.60 11.26 10.23
CA GLU A 45 -2.26 11.48 10.80
C GLU A 45 -1.17 10.74 10.02
N LEU A 46 -1.49 9.59 9.40
CA LEU A 46 -0.55 8.85 8.55
C LEU A 46 -0.41 9.46 7.15
N ASN A 47 -1.32 10.35 6.73
CA ASN A 47 -1.29 11.08 5.47
C ASN A 47 -0.92 12.56 5.69
N ALA A 48 -0.03 12.82 6.66
CA ALA A 48 0.39 14.15 7.04
C ALA A 48 1.86 14.40 6.70
N GLN A 49 2.28 15.65 6.85
CA GLN A 49 3.66 16.10 6.72
C GLN A 49 4.00 16.95 7.94
N LEU A 50 5.15 16.72 8.55
CA LEU A 50 5.71 17.62 9.55
C LEU A 50 6.53 18.70 8.87
N ILE A 51 6.17 19.96 9.09
CA ILE A 51 6.96 21.10 8.63
C ILE A 51 7.91 21.49 9.75
N GLU A 52 9.17 21.73 9.36
CA GLU A 52 10.23 22.13 10.26
C GLU A 52 10.85 23.44 9.80
N GLU A 53 11.04 24.37 10.72
CA GLU A 53 11.80 25.61 10.50
C GLU A 53 13.04 25.58 11.40
N SER A 54 14.22 25.76 10.81
CA SER A 54 15.51 25.68 11.53
C SER A 54 15.67 24.38 12.36
N GLY A 55 15.10 23.27 11.88
CA GLY A 55 15.16 21.95 12.53
C GLY A 55 14.22 21.79 13.73
N GLN A 56 13.25 22.70 13.90
CA GLN A 56 12.23 22.61 14.94
C GLN A 56 10.85 22.37 14.31
N PRO A 57 10.03 21.45 14.84
CA PRO A 57 8.66 21.24 14.39
C PRO A 57 7.83 22.52 14.55
N THR A 58 7.19 22.99 13.48
CA THR A 58 6.34 24.19 13.50
C THR A 58 4.88 23.88 13.26
N GLU A 59 4.58 23.05 12.25
CA GLU A 59 3.20 22.70 11.90
C GLU A 59 3.08 21.27 11.36
N ILE A 60 1.90 20.68 11.54
CA ILE A 60 1.53 19.40 10.93
C ILE A 60 0.49 19.69 9.84
N VAL A 61 0.81 19.33 8.61
CA VAL A 61 -0.06 19.54 7.45
C VAL A 61 -0.72 18.22 7.07
N TYR A 62 -2.02 18.10 7.32
CA TYR A 62 -2.84 16.97 6.91
C TYR A 62 -3.22 17.09 5.44
N LYS A 63 -2.87 16.08 4.64
CA LYS A 63 -3.18 16.07 3.20
C LYS A 63 -4.53 15.40 2.96
N LYS A 64 -5.36 16.01 2.11
CA LYS A 64 -6.68 15.48 1.71
C LYS A 64 -6.68 14.83 0.33
N TYR A 65 -5.53 14.78 -0.32
CA TYR A 65 -5.26 14.00 -1.52
C TYR A 65 -4.40 12.79 -1.12
N TYR A 66 -4.55 11.68 -1.85
CA TYR A 66 -3.94 10.40 -1.50
C TYR A 66 -3.02 9.95 -2.63
N ASN A 67 -1.79 10.44 -2.55
CA ASN A 67 -0.76 10.18 -3.54
C ASN A 67 0.21 9.14 -2.98
N LEU A 68 0.16 7.93 -3.52
CA LEU A 68 0.90 6.81 -2.97
C LEU A 68 2.26 6.65 -3.68
N GLY A 69 3.35 6.81 -2.95
CA GLY A 69 4.66 6.38 -3.40
C GLY A 69 4.69 4.87 -3.56
N ILE A 70 5.06 4.36 -4.73
CA ILE A 70 5.15 2.92 -5.01
C ILE A 70 6.61 2.58 -5.27
N ALA A 71 7.25 1.88 -4.34
CA ALA A 71 8.65 1.52 -4.51
C ALA A 71 8.81 0.46 -5.60
N VAL A 72 9.66 0.75 -6.58
CA VAL A 72 9.99 -0.11 -7.72
C VAL A 72 11.48 -0.41 -7.68
N ASP A 73 11.81 -1.69 -7.64
CA ASP A 73 13.18 -2.17 -7.78
C ASP A 73 13.62 -2.12 -9.25
N THR A 74 14.79 -1.52 -9.49
CA THR A 74 15.39 -1.38 -10.82
C THR A 74 16.88 -1.74 -10.75
N GLU A 75 17.54 -1.90 -11.90
CA GLU A 75 18.97 -2.22 -11.95
C GLU A 75 19.87 -1.13 -11.32
N GLU A 76 19.41 0.12 -11.27
CA GLU A 76 20.13 1.25 -10.64
C GLU A 76 19.79 1.42 -9.15
N GLY A 77 18.93 0.56 -8.61
CA GLY A 77 18.44 0.59 -7.24
C GLY A 77 16.95 0.90 -7.14
N LEU A 78 16.54 1.23 -5.93
CA LEU A 78 15.14 1.47 -5.59
C LEU A 78 14.72 2.89 -6.01
N THR A 79 13.59 2.99 -6.71
CA THR A 79 12.96 4.27 -7.06
C THR A 79 11.51 4.29 -6.58
N VAL A 80 10.97 5.46 -6.23
CA VAL A 80 9.63 5.59 -5.63
C VAL A 80 8.77 6.57 -6.42
N PRO A 81 8.29 6.20 -7.62
CA PRO A 81 7.30 7.01 -8.34
C PRO A 81 5.97 7.06 -7.58
N VAL A 82 5.19 8.11 -7.85
CA VAL A 82 3.95 8.44 -7.14
C VAL A 82 2.74 8.09 -8.00
N LEU A 83 1.89 7.22 -7.48
CA LEU A 83 0.53 7.00 -7.96
C LEU A 83 -0.36 8.12 -7.42
N LYS A 84 -0.66 9.11 -8.25
CA LYS A 84 -1.48 10.27 -7.86
C LYS A 84 -2.96 9.92 -7.70
N ASP A 85 -3.66 10.61 -6.80
CA ASP A 85 -5.12 10.51 -6.59
C ASP A 85 -5.63 9.06 -6.49
N ALA A 86 -4.87 8.21 -5.79
CA ALA A 86 -5.11 6.77 -5.75
C ALA A 86 -6.48 6.41 -5.14
N ASP A 87 -7.03 7.29 -4.30
CA ASP A 87 -8.35 7.08 -3.70
C ASP A 87 -9.49 7.30 -4.71
N CYS A 88 -9.32 8.20 -5.67
CA CYS A 88 -10.28 8.51 -6.73
C CYS A 88 -10.31 7.45 -7.85
N LYS A 89 -9.29 6.58 -7.91
CA LYS A 89 -9.11 5.62 -9.01
C LYS A 89 -9.75 4.27 -8.72
N GLY A 90 -10.20 3.61 -9.79
CA GLY A 90 -10.67 2.23 -9.76
C GLY A 90 -9.51 1.23 -9.73
N ILE A 91 -9.77 -0.02 -9.30
CA ILE A 91 -8.75 -1.08 -9.22
C ILE A 91 -8.04 -1.30 -10.57
N TRP A 92 -8.77 -1.29 -11.68
CA TRP A 92 -8.19 -1.50 -13.02
C TRP A 92 -7.28 -0.35 -13.46
N GLU A 93 -7.64 0.87 -13.11
CA GLU A 93 -6.87 2.07 -13.41
C GLU A 93 -5.56 2.08 -12.61
N ILE A 94 -5.65 1.87 -11.29
CA ILE A 94 -4.48 1.69 -10.42
C ILE A 94 -3.58 0.57 -10.94
N SER A 95 -4.16 -0.55 -11.38
CA SER A 95 -3.40 -1.68 -11.94
C SER A 95 -2.61 -1.29 -13.19
N ARG A 96 -3.20 -0.49 -14.10
CA ARG A 96 -2.51 0.00 -15.30
C ARG A 96 -1.43 1.01 -14.95
N GLU A 97 -1.72 1.97 -14.07
CA GLU A 97 -0.77 3.01 -13.70
C GLU A 97 0.42 2.47 -12.94
N ILE A 98 0.23 1.56 -11.98
CA ILE A 98 1.36 0.92 -11.30
C ILE A 98 2.23 0.14 -12.30
N ALA A 99 1.61 -0.53 -13.28
CA ALA A 99 2.35 -1.24 -14.33
C ALA A 99 3.14 -0.27 -15.23
N ASP A 100 2.54 0.87 -15.61
CA ASP A 100 3.19 1.93 -16.38
C ASP A 100 4.36 2.55 -15.60
N LEU A 101 4.14 2.99 -14.36
CA LEU A 101 5.18 3.54 -13.49
C LEU A 101 6.35 2.56 -13.35
N ALA A 102 6.05 1.28 -13.11
CA ALA A 102 7.08 0.26 -12.99
C ALA A 102 7.83 0.03 -14.31
N GLN A 103 7.16 0.11 -15.46
CA GLN A 103 7.81 0.00 -16.76
C GLN A 103 8.68 1.21 -17.07
N ARG A 104 8.17 2.43 -16.85
CA ARG A 104 8.94 3.67 -17.04
C ARG A 104 10.11 3.77 -16.08
N ALA A 105 10.00 3.24 -14.86
CA ALA A 105 11.11 3.10 -13.92
C ALA A 105 12.23 2.25 -14.51
N ARG A 106 11.90 1.03 -14.98
CA ARG A 106 12.89 0.13 -15.60
C ARG A 106 13.49 0.68 -16.89
N ASP A 107 12.69 1.39 -17.67
CA ASP A 107 13.10 2.03 -18.93
C ASP A 107 13.86 3.35 -18.73
N LYS A 108 14.00 3.85 -17.50
CA LYS A 108 14.60 5.16 -17.17
C LYS A 108 13.87 6.33 -17.85
N LYS A 109 12.54 6.24 -17.93
CA LYS A 109 11.62 7.23 -18.52
C LYS A 109 10.76 7.95 -17.50
N LEU A 110 11.05 7.80 -16.20
CA LEU A 110 10.43 8.62 -15.18
C LEU A 110 10.95 10.05 -15.27
N THR A 111 10.07 10.99 -15.00
CA THR A 111 10.31 12.43 -14.99
C THR A 111 10.30 12.95 -13.56
N PRO A 112 10.83 14.15 -13.28
CA PRO A 112 10.75 14.73 -11.94
C PRO A 112 9.32 14.83 -11.38
N ALA A 113 8.31 15.03 -12.23
CA ALA A 113 6.92 15.11 -11.83
C ALA A 113 6.37 13.77 -11.28
N ASP A 114 6.97 12.64 -11.67
CA ASP A 114 6.59 11.32 -11.18
C ASP A 114 6.99 11.07 -9.72
N PHE A 115 7.84 11.92 -9.13
CA PHE A 115 8.32 11.76 -7.74
C PHE A 115 7.71 12.76 -6.77
N GLN A 116 6.88 13.68 -7.27
CA GLN A 116 6.38 14.79 -6.49
C GLN A 116 5.04 14.46 -5.82
N GLU A 117 4.80 15.16 -4.71
CA GLU A 117 3.52 15.17 -3.99
C GLU A 117 3.12 13.82 -3.39
N GLY A 118 4.06 12.89 -3.17
CA GLY A 118 3.82 11.69 -2.37
C GLY A 118 3.40 12.04 -0.94
N THR A 119 2.40 11.33 -0.42
CA THR A 119 1.87 11.53 0.94
C THR A 119 1.98 10.31 1.83
N PHE A 120 2.15 9.13 1.23
CA PHE A 120 2.37 7.87 1.90
C PHE A 120 3.04 6.88 0.95
N THR A 121 4.04 6.14 1.41
CA THR A 121 4.75 5.15 0.57
C THR A 121 4.33 3.73 0.89
N ILE A 122 4.15 2.91 -0.15
CA ILE A 122 4.09 1.46 -0.09
C ILE A 122 5.36 0.91 -0.73
N THR A 123 6.17 0.21 0.06
CA THR A 123 7.37 -0.47 -0.43
C THR A 123 7.18 -1.97 -0.42
N ASN A 124 7.32 -2.61 -1.58
CA ASN A 124 7.10 -4.04 -1.74
C ASN A 124 8.44 -4.76 -1.96
N ALA A 125 9.00 -5.30 -0.87
CA ALA A 125 10.18 -6.16 -0.91
C ALA A 125 9.83 -7.65 -1.10
N GLY A 126 8.53 -7.99 -1.13
CA GLY A 126 8.06 -9.37 -1.21
C GLY A 126 8.45 -10.12 -2.48
N ASN A 127 8.81 -9.41 -3.56
CA ASN A 127 9.34 -9.98 -4.80
C ASN A 127 10.81 -10.43 -4.68
N ILE A 128 11.61 -9.75 -3.86
CA ILE A 128 13.02 -10.08 -3.58
C ILE A 128 13.08 -11.15 -2.48
N GLY A 129 12.25 -10.99 -1.45
CA GLY A 129 12.17 -11.87 -0.29
C GLY A 129 12.34 -11.12 1.03
N GLY A 130 12.15 -11.84 2.12
CA GLY A 130 12.18 -11.27 3.48
C GLY A 130 10.90 -11.58 4.22
N LEU A 131 11.05 -12.02 5.46
CA LEU A 131 9.92 -12.28 6.35
C LEU A 131 9.32 -10.98 6.89
N LEU A 132 10.21 -10.09 7.36
CA LEU A 132 9.91 -8.76 7.87
C LEU A 132 11.08 -7.84 7.51
N ALA A 133 10.78 -6.58 7.27
CA ALA A 133 11.78 -5.52 7.16
C ALA A 133 11.23 -4.26 7.84
N THR A 134 12.13 -3.38 8.28
CA THR A 134 11.78 -2.06 8.81
C THR A 134 11.97 -1.05 7.67
N PRO A 135 10.89 -0.65 6.97
CA PRO A 135 11.01 0.31 5.89
C PRO A 135 11.47 1.67 6.45
N VAL A 136 12.23 2.42 5.66
CA VAL A 136 12.68 3.77 6.03
C VAL A 136 11.73 4.77 5.38
N ILE A 137 11.27 5.75 6.16
CA ILE A 137 10.31 6.77 5.71
C ILE A 137 10.90 7.55 4.53
N ASN A 138 10.08 7.75 3.49
CA ASN A 138 10.43 8.58 2.35
C ASN A 138 10.11 10.04 2.65
N TYR A 139 11.08 10.79 3.17
CA TYR A 139 10.89 12.19 3.54
C TYR A 139 10.36 13.01 2.33
N PRO A 140 9.37 13.90 2.51
CA PRO A 140 8.83 14.44 3.78
C PRO A 140 7.57 13.74 4.31
N GLU A 141 7.26 12.53 3.85
CA GLU A 141 6.14 11.75 4.39
C GLU A 141 6.39 11.41 5.87
N VAL A 142 5.33 11.08 6.61
CA VAL A 142 5.43 10.70 8.03
C VAL A 142 5.25 9.20 8.26
N ALA A 143 4.92 8.43 7.23
CA ALA A 143 4.71 7.00 7.34
C ALA A 143 5.00 6.25 6.03
N ILE A 144 5.40 4.99 6.16
CA ILE A 144 5.64 4.07 5.05
C ILE A 144 5.19 2.66 5.45
N MET A 145 4.52 1.94 4.55
CA MET A 145 4.14 0.55 4.74
C MET A 145 5.01 -0.39 3.90
N GLY A 146 5.59 -1.39 4.56
CA GLY A 146 6.30 -2.50 3.92
C GLY A 146 5.37 -3.67 3.62
N VAL A 147 5.43 -4.18 2.40
CA VAL A 147 4.78 -5.41 1.94
C VAL A 147 5.84 -6.48 1.78
N HIS A 148 5.73 -7.56 2.56
CA HIS A 148 6.73 -8.63 2.61
C HIS A 148 6.28 -9.88 1.85
N GLN A 149 7.15 -10.88 1.80
CA GLN A 149 6.91 -12.09 1.02
C GLN A 149 5.67 -12.85 1.50
N MET A 150 4.78 -13.17 0.56
CA MET A 150 3.65 -14.06 0.80
C MET A 150 4.07 -15.52 0.68
N LYS A 151 3.74 -16.35 1.67
CA LYS A 151 4.06 -17.79 1.71
C LYS A 151 2.90 -18.61 2.24
N LYS A 152 2.80 -19.86 1.79
CA LYS A 152 1.89 -20.83 2.40
C LYS A 152 2.38 -21.18 3.81
N ARG A 153 1.51 -21.04 4.82
CA ARG A 153 1.80 -21.37 6.21
C ARG A 153 0.66 -22.17 6.84
N PRO A 154 0.94 -23.11 7.76
CA PRO A 154 -0.09 -23.71 8.59
C PRO A 154 -0.55 -22.68 9.64
N VAL A 155 -1.85 -22.39 9.69
CA VAL A 155 -2.46 -21.49 10.67
C VAL A 155 -3.70 -22.13 11.27
N VAL A 156 -4.05 -21.73 12.49
CA VAL A 156 -5.26 -22.21 13.17
C VAL A 156 -6.44 -21.36 12.70
N VAL A 157 -7.46 -22.00 12.13
CA VAL A 157 -8.72 -21.38 11.71
C VAL A 157 -9.86 -22.08 12.45
N GLY A 158 -10.50 -21.37 13.38
CA GLY A 158 -11.39 -22.00 14.35
C GLY A 158 -10.60 -22.99 15.21
N ASN A 159 -10.92 -24.29 15.11
CA ASN A 159 -10.23 -25.36 15.84
C ASN A 159 -9.42 -26.29 14.92
N GLU A 160 -9.17 -25.90 13.66
CA GLU A 160 -8.45 -26.72 12.68
C GLU A 160 -7.17 -26.04 12.19
N ILE A 161 -6.15 -26.82 11.89
CA ILE A 161 -4.96 -26.33 11.18
C ILE A 161 -5.24 -26.34 9.68
N ARG A 162 -5.12 -25.19 9.02
CA ARG A 162 -5.29 -25.03 7.57
C ARG A 162 -4.08 -24.37 6.94
N ILE A 163 -3.81 -24.70 5.68
CA ILE A 163 -2.77 -24.03 4.89
C ILE A 163 -3.35 -22.73 4.34
N ARG A 164 -2.75 -21.60 4.68
CA ARG A 164 -3.17 -20.26 4.22
C ARG A 164 -2.03 -19.51 3.54
N ASP A 165 -2.39 -18.57 2.67
CA ASP A 165 -1.45 -17.68 1.98
C ASP A 165 -1.20 -16.47 2.88
N ILE A 166 -0.14 -16.52 3.67
CA ILE A 166 0.16 -15.50 4.68
C ILE A 166 1.16 -14.50 4.14
N MET A 167 0.82 -13.21 4.24
CA MET A 167 1.67 -12.06 3.93
C MET A 167 1.96 -11.29 5.22
N TYR A 168 3.19 -10.81 5.39
CA TYR A 168 3.51 -9.89 6.46
C TYR A 168 3.48 -8.45 5.95
N LEU A 169 2.98 -7.56 6.80
CA LEU A 169 2.98 -6.12 6.58
C LEU A 169 3.66 -5.44 7.77
N SER A 170 4.44 -4.41 7.50
CA SER A 170 5.07 -3.57 8.52
C SER A 170 4.77 -2.11 8.25
N VAL A 171 4.84 -1.27 9.28
CA VAL A 171 4.74 0.19 9.13
C VAL A 171 5.86 0.84 9.92
N SER A 172 6.46 1.85 9.32
CA SER A 172 7.34 2.79 10.02
C SER A 172 6.68 4.16 9.99
N LEU A 173 6.86 4.92 11.05
CA LEU A 173 6.23 6.22 11.23
C LEU A 173 7.12 7.20 11.97
N ASP A 174 6.85 8.48 11.79
CA ASP A 174 7.43 9.56 12.58
C ASP A 174 6.61 9.70 13.88
N HIS A 175 7.20 9.26 14.99
CA HIS A 175 6.53 9.24 16.29
C HIS A 175 6.31 10.63 16.90
N ARG A 176 6.84 11.69 16.26
CA ARG A 176 6.53 13.09 16.57
C ARG A 176 5.14 13.50 16.06
N VAL A 177 4.60 12.77 15.08
CA VAL A 177 3.30 13.04 14.44
C VAL A 177 2.29 11.95 14.78
N VAL A 178 2.68 10.68 14.67
CA VAL A 178 1.77 9.54 14.78
C VAL A 178 2.07 8.73 16.03
N ASP A 179 1.03 8.45 16.83
CA ASP A 179 1.13 7.55 17.99
C ASP A 179 1.09 6.07 17.58
N GLY A 180 1.77 5.22 18.35
CA GLY A 180 1.82 3.78 18.11
C GLY A 180 0.44 3.11 18.09
N ALA A 181 -0.51 3.56 18.91
CA ALA A 181 -1.86 3.00 18.91
C ALA A 181 -2.65 3.38 17.65
N VAL A 182 -2.45 4.58 17.10
CA VAL A 182 -3.04 5.00 15.81
C VAL A 182 -2.48 4.12 14.69
N SER A 183 -1.17 3.90 14.68
CA SER A 183 -0.52 3.03 13.70
C SER A 183 -1.00 1.58 13.76
N ALA A 184 -1.13 1.02 14.96
CA ALA A 184 -1.65 -0.34 15.14
C ALA A 184 -3.09 -0.46 14.62
N ARG A 185 -3.95 0.53 14.90
CA ARG A 185 -5.32 0.57 14.37
C ARG A 185 -5.35 0.70 12.84
N PHE A 186 -4.51 1.55 12.26
CA PHE A 186 -4.34 1.67 10.82
C PHE A 186 -3.95 0.33 10.18
N MET A 187 -2.94 -0.36 10.72
CA MET A 187 -2.51 -1.65 10.19
C MET A 187 -3.58 -2.73 10.32
N ASN A 188 -4.27 -2.78 11.46
CA ASN A 188 -5.40 -3.71 11.65
C ASN A 188 -6.52 -3.44 10.65
N ARG A 189 -6.79 -2.16 10.34
CA ARG A 189 -7.78 -1.78 9.33
C ARG A 189 -7.37 -2.25 7.93
N VAL A 190 -6.12 -2.00 7.52
CA VAL A 190 -5.58 -2.47 6.23
C VAL A 190 -5.65 -4.00 6.15
N VAL A 191 -5.25 -4.71 7.20
CA VAL A 191 -5.31 -6.19 7.27
C VAL A 191 -6.76 -6.67 7.13
N GLY A 192 -7.70 -6.10 7.90
CA GLY A 192 -9.11 -6.50 7.83
C GLY A 192 -9.73 -6.31 6.43
N LEU A 193 -9.36 -5.22 5.75
CA LEU A 193 -9.78 -4.98 4.36
C LEU A 193 -9.19 -6.01 3.37
N LEU A 194 -7.94 -6.42 3.57
CA LEU A 194 -7.26 -7.35 2.67
C LEU A 194 -7.63 -8.82 2.91
N GLN A 195 -8.00 -9.19 4.14
CA GLN A 195 -8.39 -10.56 4.49
C GLN A 195 -9.76 -10.95 3.92
N ASP A 196 -10.68 -9.99 3.77
CA ASP A 196 -11.99 -10.24 3.16
C ASP A 196 -12.24 -9.30 1.96
N PRO A 197 -12.11 -9.80 0.71
CA PRO A 197 -12.33 -8.98 -0.49
C PRO A 197 -13.76 -8.45 -0.60
N LYS A 198 -14.75 -9.06 0.08
CA LYS A 198 -16.13 -8.56 0.10
C LYS A 198 -16.23 -7.31 0.95
N VAL A 199 -15.55 -7.25 2.09
CA VAL A 199 -15.49 -6.06 2.94
C VAL A 199 -14.84 -4.92 2.16
N LEU A 200 -13.69 -5.17 1.54
CA LEU A 200 -13.05 -4.18 0.66
C LEU A 200 -14.00 -3.70 -0.44
N LEU A 201 -14.71 -4.61 -1.12
CA LEU A 201 -15.67 -4.23 -2.15
C LEU A 201 -16.82 -3.38 -1.61
N MET A 202 -17.36 -3.71 -0.44
CA MET A 202 -18.43 -2.93 0.18
C MET A 202 -17.99 -1.51 0.50
N GLU A 203 -16.78 -1.32 1.02
CA GLU A 203 -16.21 0.02 1.28
C GLU A 203 -16.00 0.81 -0.02
N LEU A 204 -15.57 0.13 -1.09
CA LEU A 204 -15.40 0.76 -2.40
C LEU A 204 -16.71 1.20 -3.05
N LEU A 205 -17.82 0.51 -2.74
CA LEU A 205 -19.15 0.82 -3.26
C LEU A 205 -19.93 1.79 -2.36
N GLY A 206 -19.66 1.76 -1.05
CA GLY A 206 -20.31 2.57 -0.02
C GLY A 206 -19.60 3.89 0.29
N ALA A 207 -18.50 4.20 -0.39
CA ALA A 207 -17.91 5.52 -0.34
C ALA A 207 -18.91 6.51 -0.99
N ASP A 208 -19.67 7.22 -0.15
CA ASP A 208 -20.45 8.39 -0.57
C ASP A 208 -19.48 9.39 -1.24
N PHE A 209 -19.70 9.63 -2.54
CA PHE A 209 -18.99 10.62 -3.36
C PHE A 209 -19.42 12.04 -3.02
#